data_AF-A0A965MFZ9-F1
#
_entry.id   AF-A0A965MFZ9-F1
#
_cell.length_a   1.000
_cell.length_b   1.000
_cell.length_c   1.000
_cell.angle_alpha   90.00
_cell.angle_beta   90.00
_cell.angle_gamma   90.00
#
_symmetry.space_group_name_H-M   'P 1'
#
loop_
_entity.id
_entity.type
_entity.pdbx_description
1 polymer ?
#
loop_
_entity_poly.entity_id
_entity_poly.type
_entity_poly.pdbx_seq_one_letter_code
_entity_poly.pdbx_strand_id
1 'polypeptide(L)'
;MLQPAVQRATLDDLDELARLALEAGETTWRAETFYPACRGDEKERAFIARDGDVIVGYAVMALEVDDCALYSIAIKPSHRRQGLALERCHFLPTS
;
A
#
# COMPACT_ATOMS: atom_id res chain seq x y z
N MET A 1 3.74 21.33 -1.86
CA MET A 1 3.84 19.87 -2.10
C MET A 1 2.76 19.22 -1.27
N LEU A 2 1.74 18.62 -1.88
CA LEU A 2 0.80 17.79 -1.12
C LEU A 2 1.51 16.47 -0.85
N GLN A 3 1.76 16.15 0.41
CA GLN A 3 2.20 14.81 0.79
C GLN A 3 0.95 13.91 0.73
N PRO A 4 0.98 12.79 -0.01
CA PRO A 4 -0.13 11.86 -0.02
C PRO A 4 -0.32 11.27 1.38
N ALA A 5 -1.55 11.33 1.89
CA ALA A 5 -1.89 10.82 3.20
C ALA A 5 -1.85 9.29 3.17
N VAL A 6 -0.91 8.70 3.94
CA VAL A 6 -0.81 7.26 4.09
C VAL A 6 -1.65 6.83 5.28
N GLN A 7 -2.53 5.86 5.08
CA GLN A 7 -3.37 5.29 6.13
C GLN A 7 -3.50 3.78 5.98
N ARG A 8 -3.93 3.12 7.06
CA ARG A 8 -4.20 1.68 7.02
C ARG A 8 -5.39 1.43 6.11
N ALA A 9 -5.25 0.46 5.22
CA ALA A 9 -6.35 0.02 4.37
C ALA A 9 -7.42 -0.66 5.23
N THR A 10 -8.67 -0.43 4.87
CA THR A 10 -9.84 -1.06 5.47
C THR A 10 -10.51 -1.97 4.46
N LEU A 11 -11.50 -2.74 4.91
CA LEU A 11 -12.29 -3.59 4.01
C LEU A 11 -13.04 -2.78 2.94
N ASP A 12 -13.36 -1.51 3.21
CA ASP A 12 -14.02 -0.63 2.24
C ASP A 12 -13.11 -0.24 1.07
N ASP A 13 -11.78 -0.36 1.26
CA ASP A 13 -10.78 0.00 0.25
C ASP A 13 -10.42 -1.18 -0.68
N LEU A 14 -10.96 -2.37 -0.43
CA LEU A 14 -10.58 -3.61 -1.11
C LEU A 14 -10.78 -3.58 -2.63
N ASP A 15 -11.94 -3.08 -3.06
CA ASP A 15 -12.28 -3.02 -4.48
C ASP A 15 -11.38 -2.02 -5.23
N GLU A 16 -11.08 -0.89 -4.59
CA GLU A 16 -10.22 0.14 -5.17
C GLU A 16 -8.75 -0.31 -5.21
N LEU A 17 -8.29 -1.05 -4.18
CA LEU A 17 -6.98 -1.70 -4.14
C LEU A 17 -6.80 -2.73 -5.27
N ALA A 18 -7.77 -3.64 -5.42
CA ALA A 18 -7.74 -4.66 -6.47
C ALA A 18 -7.74 -4.02 -7.87
N ARG A 19 -8.48 -2.94 -8.05
CA ARG A 19 -8.46 -2.16 -9.29
C ARG A 19 -7.11 -1.50 -9.53
N LEU A 20 -6.49 -0.93 -8.50
CA LEU A 20 -5.17 -0.30 -8.60
C LEU A 20 -4.08 -1.32 -8.92
N ALA A 21 -4.14 -2.51 -8.32
CA ALA A 21 -3.25 -3.63 -8.63
C ALA A 21 -3.36 -4.04 -10.09
N LEU A 22 -4.60 -4.19 -10.59
CA LEU A 22 -4.85 -4.50 -12.00
C LEU A 22 -4.32 -3.40 -12.93
N GLU A 23 -4.55 -2.12 -12.60
CA GLU A 23 -4.01 -0.96 -13.33
C GLU A 23 -2.47 -0.90 -13.29
N ALA A 24 -1.85 -1.37 -12.21
CA ALA A 24 -0.40 -1.47 -12.06
C ALA A 24 0.20 -2.68 -12.80
N GLY A 25 -0.64 -3.59 -13.32
CA GLY A 25 -0.23 -4.81 -14.02
C GLY A 25 -0.04 -6.02 -13.10
N GLU A 26 -0.41 -5.93 -11.82
CA GLU A 26 -0.34 -7.02 -10.84
C GLU A 26 -1.63 -7.85 -10.86
N THR A 27 -1.71 -8.82 -11.77
CA THR A 27 -2.89 -9.69 -11.95
C THR A 27 -3.14 -10.69 -10.81
N THR A 28 -2.12 -10.94 -9.97
CA THR A 28 -2.18 -11.83 -8.81
C THR A 28 -2.86 -11.18 -7.59
N TRP A 29 -2.86 -9.86 -7.52
CA TRP A 29 -3.39 -9.11 -6.38
C TRP A 29 -4.85 -8.75 -6.60
N ARG A 30 -5.75 -9.56 -6.02
CA ARG A 30 -7.21 -9.38 -6.06
C ARG A 30 -7.73 -9.02 -4.68
N ALA A 31 -9.00 -8.61 -4.60
CA ALA A 31 -9.64 -8.28 -3.32
C ALA A 31 -9.49 -9.42 -2.29
N GLU A 32 -9.59 -10.67 -2.72
CA GLU A 32 -9.37 -11.86 -1.88
C GLU A 32 -7.94 -11.91 -1.28
N THR A 33 -6.93 -11.48 -2.03
CA THR A 33 -5.52 -11.44 -1.61
C THR A 33 -5.26 -10.28 -0.63
N PHE A 34 -5.97 -9.16 -0.79
CA PHE A 34 -5.88 -8.01 0.12
C PHE A 34 -6.72 -8.17 1.39
N TYR A 35 -7.71 -9.08 1.37
CA TYR A 35 -8.67 -9.26 2.45
C TYR A 35 -8.03 -9.49 3.83
N PRO A 36 -7.04 -10.38 4.02
CA PRO A 36 -6.44 -10.60 5.33
C PRO A 36 -5.72 -9.35 5.85
N ALA A 37 -4.97 -8.68 4.98
CA ALA A 37 -4.23 -7.46 5.28
C ALA A 37 -5.14 -6.26 5.61
N CYS A 38 -6.34 -6.20 5.03
CA CYS A 38 -7.34 -5.14 5.26
C CYS A 38 -8.30 -5.45 6.43
N ARG A 39 -8.53 -6.73 6.72
CA ARG A 39 -9.35 -7.20 7.86
C ARG A 39 -8.72 -6.84 9.21
N GLY A 40 -7.42 -6.59 9.22
CA GLY A 40 -6.71 -6.15 10.41
C GLY A 40 -6.03 -7.29 11.19
N ASP A 41 -5.75 -8.42 10.54
CA ASP A 41 -4.92 -9.45 11.16
C ASP A 41 -3.58 -8.86 11.64
N GLU A 42 -3.07 -9.34 12.76
CA GLU A 42 -1.83 -8.78 13.34
C GLU A 42 -0.60 -9.06 12.46
N LYS A 43 -0.69 -10.10 11.63
CA LYS A 43 0.41 -10.61 10.79
C LYS A 43 0.53 -9.90 9.45
N GLU A 44 -0.55 -9.37 8.89
CA GLU A 44 -0.53 -8.71 7.58
C GLU A 44 -1.15 -7.31 7.67
N ARG A 45 -0.48 -6.33 7.06
CA ARG A 45 -0.92 -4.94 7.05
C ARG A 45 -0.91 -4.40 5.64
N ALA A 46 -2.07 -3.91 5.21
CA ALA A 46 -2.20 -3.12 4.01
C ALA A 46 -2.25 -1.63 4.35
N PHE A 47 -1.54 -0.83 3.57
CA PHE A 47 -1.52 0.62 3.63
C PHE A 47 -1.91 1.18 2.27
N ILE A 48 -2.68 2.26 2.28
CA ILE A 48 -3.04 3.02 1.09
C ILE A 48 -2.47 4.42 1.18
N ALA A 49 -2.02 4.94 0.03
CA ALA A 49 -1.67 6.32 -0.15
C ALA A 49 -2.83 7.02 -0.86
N ARG A 50 -3.37 8.08 -0.25
CA ARG A 50 -4.40 8.93 -0.85
C ARG A 50 -3.82 10.29 -1.25
N ASP A 51 -4.17 10.75 -2.44
CA ASP A 51 -4.01 12.14 -2.85
C ASP A 51 -5.40 12.75 -3.00
N GLY A 52 -5.82 13.53 -2.00
CA GLY A 52 -7.21 13.95 -1.84
C GLY A 52 -8.14 12.75 -1.58
N ASP A 53 -9.14 12.58 -2.45
CA ASP A 53 -10.17 11.53 -2.34
C ASP A 53 -9.82 10.27 -3.17
N VAL A 54 -8.63 10.24 -3.77
CA VAL A 54 -8.23 9.17 -4.71
C VAL A 54 -7.12 8.33 -4.11
N ILE A 55 -7.26 7.01 -4.14
CA ILE A 55 -6.15 6.12 -3.81
C ILE A 55 -5.15 6.13 -4.99
N VAL A 56 -3.93 6.56 -4.69
CA VAL A 56 -2.81 6.70 -5.64
C VAL A 56 -1.76 5.61 -5.49
N GLY A 57 -1.82 4.80 -4.43
CA GLY A 57 -0.96 3.64 -4.28
C GLY A 57 -1.31 2.77 -3.08
N TYR A 58 -0.70 1.60 -3.01
CA TYR A 58 -0.80 0.68 -1.89
C TYR A 58 0.55 0.06 -1.55
N ALA A 59 0.67 -0.41 -0.31
CA ALA A 59 1.74 -1.26 0.15
C ALA A 59 1.18 -2.35 1.06
N VAL A 60 1.57 -3.59 0.83
CA VAL A 60 1.18 -4.74 1.67
C VAL A 60 2.43 -5.37 2.23
N MET A 61 2.43 -5.56 3.55
CA MET A 61 3.53 -6.15 4.28
C MET A 61 3.02 -7.17 5.29
N ALA A 62 3.80 -8.23 5.50
CA ALA A 62 3.66 -9.09 6.66
C ALA A 62 4.65 -8.66 7.74
N LEU A 63 4.17 -8.68 8.98
CA LEU A 63 4.96 -8.45 10.18
C LEU A 63 5.01 -9.76 10.97
N GLU A 64 6.18 -10.39 11.00
CA GLU A 64 6.46 -11.57 11.81
C GLU A 64 7.42 -11.18 12.95
N VAL A 65 6.85 -10.70 14.05
CA VAL A 65 7.59 -10.30 15.26
C VAL A 65 8.64 -9.21 14.96
N ASP A 66 9.88 -9.59 14.66
CA ASP A 66 10.99 -8.68 14.35
C ASP A 66 11.25 -8.55 12.83
N ASP A 67 10.63 -9.41 12.02
CA ASP A 67 10.81 -9.42 10.56
C ASP A 67 9.63 -8.74 9.85
N CYS A 68 9.96 -7.87 8.90
CA CYS A 68 8.99 -7.23 8.02
C CYS A 68 9.24 -7.67 6.58
N ALA A 69 8.30 -8.42 6.01
CA ALA A 69 8.32 -8.81 4.61
C ALA A 69 7.37 -7.92 3.80
N LEU A 70 7.92 -7.08 2.93
CA LEU A 70 7.12 -6.32 1.96
C LEU A 70 6.72 -7.23 0.80
N TYR A 71 5.43 -7.52 0.65
CA TYR A 71 4.92 -8.43 -0.38
C TYR A 71 4.64 -7.72 -1.70
N SER A 72 4.07 -6.52 -1.65
CA SER A 72 3.86 -5.71 -2.84
C SER A 72 3.76 -4.24 -2.50
N ILE A 73 4.21 -3.42 -3.45
CA ILE A 73 4.05 -1.98 -3.44
C ILE A 73 3.76 -1.51 -4.85
N ALA A 74 2.63 -0.83 -5.03
CA ALA A 74 2.26 -0.26 -6.31
C ALA A 74 1.80 1.19 -6.12
N ILE A 75 2.18 2.02 -7.09
CA ILE A 75 1.73 3.41 -7.20
C ILE A 75 1.16 3.59 -8.60
N LYS A 76 0.06 4.33 -8.73
CA LYS A 76 -0.54 4.69 -10.02
C LYS A 76 0.51 5.31 -10.94
N PRO A 77 0.63 4.86 -12.20
CA PRO A 77 1.63 5.37 -13.15
C PRO A 77 1.56 6.89 -13.35
N SER A 78 0.36 7.47 -13.29
CA SER A 78 0.11 8.92 -13.37
C SER A 78 0.71 9.74 -12.23
N HIS A 79 1.09 9.09 -11.12
CA HIS A 79 1.71 9.70 -9.94
C HIS A 79 3.15 9.23 -9.74
N ARG A 80 3.73 8.51 -10.71
CA ARG A 80 5.15 8.10 -10.71
C ARG A 80 6.05 9.25 -11.22
N ARG A 81 7.28 9.31 -10.70
CA ARG A 81 8.32 10.35 -10.95
C ARG A 81 8.07 11.76 -10.37
N GLN A 82 7.26 11.88 -9.31
CA GLN A 82 7.20 13.11 -8.49
C GLN A 82 7.96 13.01 -7.15
N GLY A 83 8.87 12.04 -7.00
CA GLY A 83 9.72 11.91 -5.80
C GLY A 83 9.12 11.15 -4.60
N LEU A 84 7.89 10.65 -4.69
CA LEU A 84 7.21 9.97 -3.57
C LEU A 84 7.84 8.63 -3.15
N ALA A 85 8.58 7.96 -4.04
CA ALA A 85 9.37 6.77 -3.70
C ALA A 85 10.70 7.11 -2.99
N LEU A 86 11.16 8.37 -3.06
CA LEU A 86 12.42 8.80 -2.45
C LEU A 86 12.25 9.19 -0.97
N GLU A 87 11.06 9.64 -0.56
CA GLU A 87 10.80 10.07 0.83
C GLU A 87 10.63 8.88 1.80
N ARG A 88 10.42 7.65 1.29
CA ARG A 88 10.25 6.42 2.10
C ARG A 88 11.54 5.66 2.44
N CYS A 89 12.73 6.19 2.12
CA CYS A 89 13.99 5.63 2.61
C CYS A 89 14.49 6.28 3.93
N HIS A 90 13.80 7.29 4.49
CA HIS A 90 14.26 7.97 5.71
C HIS A 90 13.52 7.55 7.00
N PHE A 91 12.60 6.58 6.94
CA PHE A 91 11.85 6.08 8.10
C PHE A 91 12.25 4.63 8.47
N LEU A 92 13.51 4.28 8.28
CA LEU A 92 14.10 3.16 9.01
C LEU A 92 14.60 3.72 10.35
N PRO A 93 14.11 3.24 11.50
CA PRO A 93 14.68 3.65 12.78
C PRO A 93 16.12 3.18 12.83
N THR A 94 17.06 4.12 12.86
CA THR A 94 18.35 3.90 13.52
C THR A 94 18.07 3.84 15.02
N SER A 95 17.92 2.64 15.56
CA SER A 95 18.40 2.20 16.88
C SER A 95 18.06 0.73 17.06
#